data_AF-A0A933XTA6-F1
#
_entry.id   AF-A0A933XTA6-F1
#
_cell.length_a   1.000
_cell.length_b   1.000
_cell.length_c   1.000
_cell.angle_alpha   90.00
_cell.angle_beta   90.00
_cell.angle_gamma   90.00
#
_symmetry.space_group_name_H-M   'P 1'
#
loop_
_entity.id
_entity.type
_entity.pdbx_description
1 polymer ?
#
loop_
_entity_poly.entity_id
_entity_poly.type
_entity_poly.pdbx_seq_one_letter_code
_entity_poly.pdbx_strand_id
1 'polypeptide(L)'
;ALVPAYLAPWFGGRQFTSLEIGSVRAALSMAGVLLAGSTVSFLISNGSFYLFSGYYNEPSLAEYARRAVQYYPGHISSAFMYVTLAVIARKAGTALTRAENRLGSART
;
A
#
# COMPACT_ATOMS: atom_id res chain seq x y z
N ALA A 1 6.27 -11.88 13.89
CA ALA A 1 5.01 -11.49 13.23
C ALA A 1 5.17 -10.62 11.97
N LEU A 2 6.37 -10.12 11.63
CA LEU A 2 6.55 -9.16 10.52
C LEU A 2 6.51 -9.80 9.12
N VAL A 3 7.04 -11.01 8.95
CA VAL A 3 7.16 -11.66 7.62
C VAL A 3 5.80 -11.82 6.89
N PRO A 4 4.71 -12.30 7.52
CA PRO A 4 3.41 -12.39 6.86
C PRO A 4 2.81 -11.02 6.50
N ALA A 5 3.05 -10.01 7.33
CA ALA A 5 2.54 -8.65 7.14
C ALA A 5 3.15 -7.98 5.89
N TYR A 6 4.39 -8.34 5.53
CA TYR A 6 5.02 -7.88 4.28
C TYR A 6 4.60 -8.69 3.06
N LEU A 7 4.24 -9.98 3.22
CA LEU A 7 3.86 -10.85 2.10
C LEU A 7 2.49 -10.48 1.49
N ALA A 8 1.54 -10.02 2.31
CA ALA A 8 0.21 -9.63 1.84
C ALA A 8 0.22 -8.49 0.79
N PRO A 9 0.85 -7.32 1.05
CA PRO A 9 0.96 -6.27 0.04
C PRO A 9 1.90 -6.66 -1.12
N TRP A 10 2.89 -7.52 -0.87
CA TRP A 10 3.82 -8.00 -1.90
C TRP A 10 3.10 -8.83 -2.99
N PHE A 11 2.27 -9.80 -2.60
CA PHE A 11 1.49 -10.58 -3.55
C PHE A 11 0.46 -9.72 -4.30
N GLY A 12 -0.16 -8.77 -3.60
CA GLY A 12 -1.07 -7.80 -4.21
C GLY A 12 -0.38 -6.95 -5.29
N GLY A 13 0.78 -6.36 -4.98
CA GLY A 13 1.55 -5.54 -5.91
C GLY A 13 2.14 -6.33 -7.09
N ARG A 14 2.43 -7.63 -6.91
CA ARG A 14 3.00 -8.48 -7.97
C ARG A 14 2.05 -8.65 -9.15
N GLN A 15 0.74 -8.70 -8.91
CA GLN A 15 -0.27 -8.80 -9.97
C GLN A 15 -0.40 -7.52 -10.80
N PHE A 16 0.21 -6.42 -10.33
CA PHE A 16 0.16 -5.10 -10.92
C PHE A 16 1.51 -4.65 -11.52
N THR A 17 2.46 -5.57 -11.68
CA THR A 17 3.78 -5.30 -12.26
C THR A 17 3.71 -4.75 -13.69
N SER A 18 2.69 -5.13 -14.46
CA SER A 18 2.42 -4.66 -15.83
C SER A 18 1.53 -3.41 -15.94
N LEU A 19 1.21 -2.71 -14.83
CA LEU A 19 0.21 -1.65 -14.84
C LEU A 19 0.48 -0.50 -15.83
N GLU A 20 -0.23 -0.55 -16.96
CA GLU A 20 -0.82 0.64 -17.55
C GLU A 20 -2.08 0.98 -16.74
N ILE A 21 -2.00 1.97 -15.84
CA ILE A 21 -3.20 2.59 -15.27
C ILE A 21 -3.87 3.39 -16.40
N GLY A 22 -4.60 2.67 -17.24
CA GLY A 22 -5.34 3.17 -18.40
C GLY A 22 -6.86 3.16 -18.21
N SER A 23 -7.35 2.59 -17.10
CA SER A 23 -8.78 2.56 -16.79
C SER A 23 -9.07 2.80 -15.30
N VAL A 24 -10.23 3.40 -15.02
CA VAL A 24 -10.76 3.60 -13.65
C VAL A 24 -10.91 2.27 -12.91
N ARG A 25 -11.30 1.21 -13.62
CA ARG A 25 -11.47 -0.14 -13.05
C ARG A 25 -10.16 -0.71 -12.52
N ALA A 26 -9.06 -0.54 -13.25
CA ALA A 26 -7.73 -0.98 -12.78
C ALA A 26 -7.27 -0.20 -11.54
N ALA A 27 -7.53 1.12 -11.50
CA ALA A 27 -7.23 1.95 -10.34
C ALA A 27 -8.03 1.53 -9.10
N LEU A 28 -9.34 1.27 -9.25
CA LEU A 28 -10.20 0.79 -8.16
C LEU A 28 -9.79 -0.59 -7.66
N SER A 29 -9.43 -1.51 -8.56
CA SER A 29 -8.93 -2.84 -8.19
C SER A 29 -7.63 -2.74 -7.38
N MET A 30 -6.70 -1.88 -7.81
CA MET A 30 -5.45 -1.65 -7.10
C MET A 30 -5.69 -1.02 -5.72
N ALA A 31 -6.59 -0.04 -5.62
CA ALA A 31 -6.99 0.55 -4.35
C ALA A 31 -7.60 -0.50 -3.40
N GLY A 32 -8.45 -1.39 -3.91
CA GLY A 32 -9.05 -2.47 -3.12
C GLY A 32 -8.01 -3.46 -2.58
N VAL A 33 -7.05 -3.86 -3.42
CA VAL A 33 -5.96 -4.77 -3.00
C VAL A 33 -5.03 -4.08 -1.99
N LEU A 34 -4.70 -2.81 -2.20
CA LEU A 34 -3.89 -2.03 -1.27
C LEU A 34 -4.58 -1.89 0.08
N LEU A 35 -5.88 -1.59 0.07
CA LEU A 35 -6.69 -1.49 1.28
C LEU A 35 -6.68 -2.83 2.02
N ALA A 36 -7.09 -3.92 1.36
CA ALA A 36 -7.16 -5.24 1.98
C ALA A 36 -5.81 -5.70 2.55
N GLY A 37 -4.72 -5.55 1.79
CA GLY A 37 -3.37 -5.92 2.25
C GLY A 37 -2.90 -5.09 3.44
N SER A 38 -3.15 -3.78 3.41
CA SER A 38 -2.78 -2.87 4.51
C SER A 38 -3.63 -3.11 5.76
N THR A 39 -4.92 -3.43 5.60
CA THR A 39 -5.81 -3.79 6.71
C THR A 39 -5.36 -5.08 7.39
N VAL A 40 -5.04 -6.12 6.62
CA VAL A 40 -4.55 -7.39 7.17
C VAL A 40 -3.21 -7.19 7.89
N SER A 41 -2.28 -6.45 7.28
CA SER A 41 -1.00 -6.09 7.88
C SER A 41 -1.17 -5.34 9.21
N PHE A 42 -2.05 -4.33 9.22
CA PHE A 42 -2.39 -3.58 10.42
C PHE A 42 -2.95 -4.47 11.53
N LEU A 43 -3.94 -5.32 11.23
CA LEU A 43 -4.55 -6.20 12.23
C LEU A 43 -3.56 -7.20 12.81
N ILE A 44 -2.72 -7.81 11.97
CA ILE A 44 -1.69 -8.76 12.42
C ILE A 44 -0.67 -8.05 13.29
N SER A 45 -0.15 -6.90 12.85
CA SER A 45 0.90 -6.17 13.58
C SER A 45 0.37 -5.58 14.89
N ASN A 46 -0.75 -4.87 14.83
CA ASN A 46 -1.36 -4.20 15.98
C ASN A 46 -1.93 -5.21 16.97
N GLY A 47 -2.61 -6.26 16.49
CA GLY A 47 -3.15 -7.33 17.32
C GLY A 47 -2.05 -8.14 18.01
N SER A 48 -0.98 -8.50 17.28
CA SER A 48 0.15 -9.23 17.88
C SER A 48 0.86 -8.39 18.94
N PHE A 49 1.05 -7.09 18.71
CA PHE A 49 1.61 -6.21 19.73
C PHE A 49 0.70 -6.09 20.94
N TYR A 50 -0.61 -5.88 20.74
CA TYR A 50 -1.57 -5.73 21.83
C TYR A 50 -1.64 -6.96 22.73
N LEU A 51 -1.61 -8.17 22.14
CA LEU A 51 -1.76 -9.43 22.88
C LEU A 51 -0.44 -9.96 23.47
N PHE A 52 0.69 -9.80 22.78
CA PHE A 52 1.94 -10.49 23.13
C PHE A 52 3.06 -9.57 23.64
N SER A 53 2.89 -8.24 23.62
CA SER A 53 3.96 -7.32 24.07
C SER A 53 4.16 -7.27 25.58
N GLY A 54 3.20 -7.75 26.38
CA GLY A 54 3.21 -7.58 27.84
C GLY A 54 3.06 -6.14 28.31
N TYR A 55 2.77 -5.20 27.40
CA TYR A 55 2.63 -3.77 27.71
C TYR A 55 1.30 -3.45 28.42
N TYR A 56 0.26 -4.25 28.20
CA TYR A 56 -1.05 -4.09 28.83
C TYR A 56 -1.28 -5.23 29.82
N ASN A 57 -1.48 -4.89 31.10
CA ASN A 57 -1.71 -5.86 32.18
C ASN A 57 -3.10 -6.53 32.09
N GLU A 58 -4.11 -5.85 31.52
CA GLU A 58 -5.46 -6.38 31.28
C GLU A 58 -5.92 -6.04 29.86
N PRO A 59 -5.56 -6.85 28.85
CA PRO A 59 -5.99 -6.63 27.48
C PRO A 59 -7.51 -6.86 27.35
N SER A 60 -8.24 -5.84 26.87
CA SER A 60 -9.68 -5.94 26.58
C SER A 60 -9.96 -5.70 25.10
N LEU A 61 -10.91 -6.47 24.55
CA LEU A 61 -11.27 -6.36 23.13
C LEU A 61 -11.84 -4.98 22.78
N ALA A 62 -12.53 -4.34 23.72
CA ALA A 62 -13.10 -3.00 23.57
C ALA A 62 -12.02 -1.92 23.48
N GLU A 63 -10.99 -1.98 24.33
CA GLU A 63 -9.88 -1.03 24.28
C GLU A 63 -8.99 -1.26 23.05
N TYR A 64 -8.83 -2.52 22.63
CA TYR A 64 -8.21 -2.84 21.34
C TYR A 64 -8.96 -2.20 20.17
N ALA A 65 -10.28 -2.37 20.10
CA ALA A 65 -11.09 -1.80 19.02
C ALA A 65 -11.02 -0.27 18.97
N ARG A 66 -11.06 0.40 20.14
CA ARG A 66 -10.94 1.86 20.24
C ARG A 66 -9.60 2.36 19.69
N ARG A 67 -8.50 1.69 20.05
CA ARG A 67 -7.15 2.02 19.55
C ARG A 67 -6.97 1.67 18.09
N ALA A 68 -7.53 0.54 17.64
CA ALA A 68 -7.51 0.16 16.24
C ALA A 68 -8.16 1.25 15.38
N VAL A 69 -9.32 1.77 15.77
CA VAL A 69 -9.99 2.89 15.07
C VAL A 69 -9.15 4.16 15.08
N GLN A 70 -8.39 4.42 16.16
CA GLN A 70 -7.51 5.59 16.23
C GLN A 70 -6.32 5.50 15.27
N TYR A 71 -5.66 4.34 15.16
CA TYR A 71 -4.42 4.19 14.38
C TYR A 71 -4.65 3.74 12.92
N TYR A 72 -5.79 3.12 12.64
CA TYR A 72 -6.10 2.56 11.33
C TYR A 72 -6.12 3.62 10.20
N PRO A 73 -6.77 4.78 10.35
CA PRO A 73 -6.80 5.80 9.29
C PRO A 73 -5.41 6.30 8.91
N GLY A 74 -4.54 6.52 9.91
CA GLY A 74 -3.15 6.94 9.67
C GLY A 74 -2.35 5.88 8.91
N HIS A 75 -2.46 4.61 9.34
CA HIS A 75 -1.75 3.51 8.70
C HIS A 75 -2.15 3.34 7.22
N ILE A 76 -3.45 3.33 6.93
CA ILE A 76 -3.96 3.22 5.56
C ILE A 76 -3.55 4.46 4.74
N SER A 77 -3.66 5.67 5.30
CA SER A 77 -3.30 6.90 4.58
C SER A 77 -1.83 6.90 4.16
N SER A 78 -0.92 6.48 5.03
CA SER A 78 0.51 6.37 4.67
C SER A 78 0.73 5.37 3.54
N ALA A 79 0.08 4.21 3.58
CA ALA A 79 0.18 3.20 2.51
C ALA A 79 -0.30 3.76 1.16
N PHE A 80 -1.45 4.43 1.14
CA PHE A 80 -1.99 5.06 -0.07
C PHE A 80 -1.12 6.21 -0.57
N MET A 81 -0.54 7.01 0.33
CA MET A 81 0.37 8.10 -0.03
C MET A 81 1.62 7.56 -0.75
N TYR A 82 2.29 6.55 -0.19
CA TYR A 82 3.48 5.96 -0.81
C TYR A 82 3.17 5.36 -2.19
N VAL A 83 2.07 4.61 -2.32
CA VAL A 83 1.68 4.00 -3.60
C VAL A 83 1.34 5.07 -4.63
N THR A 84 0.64 6.14 -4.24
CA THR A 84 0.30 7.26 -5.13
C THR A 84 1.56 7.95 -5.65
N LEU A 85 2.52 8.24 -4.76
CA LEU A 85 3.80 8.84 -5.15
C LEU A 85 4.59 7.94 -6.11
N ALA A 86 4.63 6.63 -5.85
CA ALA A 86 5.29 5.66 -6.72
C ALA A 86 4.66 5.63 -8.13
N VAL A 87 3.33 5.69 -8.22
CA VAL A 87 2.60 5.76 -9.49
C VAL A 87 2.93 7.03 -10.27
N ILE A 88 2.96 8.19 -9.59
CA ILE A 88 3.33 9.47 -10.21
C ILE A 88 4.76 9.41 -10.75
N ALA A 89 5.71 8.95 -9.94
CA ALA A 89 7.10 8.81 -10.34
C ALA A 89 7.27 7.89 -11.56
N ARG A 90 6.57 6.76 -11.60
CA ARG A 90 6.59 5.84 -12.74
C ARG A 90 6.04 6.50 -14.01
N LYS A 91 4.90 7.20 -13.92
CA LYS A 91 4.31 7.92 -15.06
C LYS A 91 5.26 9.01 -15.56
N ALA A 92 5.87 9.79 -14.68
CA ALA A 92 6.84 10.82 -15.04
C ALA A 92 8.06 10.24 -15.77
N GLY A 93 8.66 9.15 -15.25
CA GLY A 93 9.78 8.48 -15.90
C GLY A 93 9.44 7.97 -17.31
N THR A 94 8.25 7.36 -17.48
CA THR A 94 7.80 6.92 -18.81
C THR A 94 7.54 8.08 -19.77
N ALA A 95 7.07 9.23 -19.28
CA ALA A 95 6.84 10.41 -20.10
C ALA A 95 8.15 11.06 -20.57
N LEU A 96 9.15 11.15 -19.68
CA LEU A 96 10.49 11.65 -20.00
C LEU A 96 11.16 10.77 -21.05
N THR A 97 11.16 9.46 -20.87
CA THR A 97 11.71 8.50 -21.85
C THR A 97 11.04 8.63 -23.22
N ARG A 98 9.71 8.82 -23.24
CA ARG A 98 8.95 9.04 -24.50
C ARG A 98 9.32 10.37 -25.17
N ALA A 99 9.58 11.43 -24.41
CA ALA A 99 9.97 12.73 -24.93
C ALA A 99 11.38 12.69 -25.55
N GLU A 100 12.33 12.05 -24.87
CA GLU A 100 13.70 11.85 -25.36
C GLU A 100 13.72 11.07 -26.68
N ASN A 101 12.98 9.96 -26.76
CA ASN A 101 12.89 9.15 -27.98
C ASN A 101 12.31 9.93 -29.18
N ARG A 102 11.31 10.81 -28.94
CA ARG A 102 10.72 11.67 -29.99
C ARG A 102 11.71 12.70 -30.51
N LEU A 103 12.52 13.29 -29.63
CA LEU A 103 13.53 14.28 -30.00
C LEU A 103 14.71 13.64 -30.74
N GLY A 104 15.10 12.41 -30.38
CA GLY A 104 16.12 11.64 -31.09
C GLY A 104 15.70 11.25 -32.51
N SER A 105 14.45 10.79 -32.70
CA SER A 105 13.90 10.42 -34.01
C SER A 105 13.71 11.61 -34.96
N ALA A 106 13.58 12.83 -34.47
CA ALA A 106 13.42 14.03 -35.31
C ALA A 106 14.76 14.62 -35.80
N ARG A 107 15.88 14.10 -35.30
CA ARG A 107 17.24 14.58 -35.63
C ARG A 107 18.00 13.67 -36.61
N THR A 108 17.44 12.52 -36.97
CA THR A 108 17.96 11.57 -37.97
C THR A 108 17.16 11.66 -39.25
#